data_AF-A0A660PIA7-F1
#
_entry.id   AF-A0A660PIA7-F1
#
_cell.length_a   1.000
_cell.length_b   1.000
_cell.length_c   1.000
_cell.angle_alpha   90.00
_cell.angle_beta   90.00
_cell.angle_gamma   90.00
#
_symmetry.space_group_name_H-M   'P 1'
#
loop_
_entity.id
_entity.type
_entity.pdbx_description
1 polymer ?
#
loop_
_entity_poly.entity_id
_entity_poly.type
_entity_poly.pdbx_seq_one_letter_code
_entity_poly.pdbx_strand_id
1 'polypeptide(L)'
;IKEDTNIIFVDMHAEATSEKQAMAYYLDGMVTAVIGTHTHVQTADEQVSDSGTAYLGDAGMTGPHDSIIGMEKEPALQRFLTGMPKRFSTASNDIRISGVIIDCDILSGNATAIKRFQYSYNPESFDRDKFLEQIEGF
;
A
#
# COMPACT_ATOMS: atom_id res chain seq x y z
N ILE A 1 11.93 18.93 10.10
CA ILE A 1 11.92 17.60 9.43
C ILE A 1 13.18 17.41 8.60
N LYS A 2 13.39 18.08 7.45
CA LYS A 2 14.62 17.85 6.66
C LYS A 2 15.90 18.28 7.37
N GLU A 3 15.81 19.25 8.28
CA GLU A 3 16.91 19.63 9.19
C GLU A 3 17.27 18.53 10.22
N ASP A 4 16.33 17.61 10.50
CA ASP A 4 16.45 16.57 11.54
C ASP A 4 16.70 15.18 10.95
N THR A 5 16.17 14.90 9.76
CA THR A 5 16.27 13.60 9.07
C THR A 5 16.23 13.76 7.55
N ASN A 6 17.07 13.01 6.85
CA ASN A 6 17.03 12.93 5.40
C ASN A 6 15.92 12.00 4.89
N ILE A 7 15.62 10.96 5.66
CA ILE A 7 14.65 9.92 5.30
C ILE A 7 13.28 10.37 5.77
N ILE A 8 12.38 10.62 4.82
CA ILE A 8 11.03 11.12 5.08
C ILE A 8 10.06 10.28 4.25
N PHE A 9 9.16 9.58 4.94
CA PHE A 9 8.12 8.75 4.35
C PHE A 9 6.75 9.39 4.58
N VAL A 10 5.92 9.46 3.54
CA VAL A 10 4.57 10.02 3.60
C VAL A 10 3.56 8.93 3.24
N ASP A 11 2.68 8.59 4.19
CA ASP A 11 1.45 7.84 3.95
C ASP A 11 0.33 8.82 3.53
N MET A 12 -0.09 8.76 2.26
CA MET A 12 -1.16 9.58 1.70
C MET A 12 -2.48 8.81 1.71
N HIS A 13 -3.20 8.89 2.83
CA HIS A 13 -4.51 8.28 2.98
C HIS A 13 -5.60 9.07 2.26
N ALA A 14 -5.94 8.69 1.03
CA ALA A 14 -6.86 9.43 0.17
C ALA A 14 -7.61 8.51 -0.81
N GLU A 15 -8.75 8.95 -1.31
CA GLU A 15 -9.53 8.19 -2.30
C GLU A 15 -9.12 8.52 -3.73
N ALA A 16 -9.03 9.81 -4.07
CA ALA A 16 -8.82 10.25 -5.44
C ALA A 16 -7.37 10.01 -5.89
N THR A 17 -7.19 9.24 -6.96
CA THR A 17 -5.86 8.99 -7.53
C THR A 17 -5.18 10.28 -7.98
N SER A 18 -5.94 11.25 -8.50
CA SER A 18 -5.42 12.57 -8.88
C SER A 18 -4.83 13.34 -7.70
N GLU A 19 -5.44 13.25 -6.52
CA GLU A 19 -4.94 13.89 -5.30
C GLU A 19 -3.63 13.23 -4.84
N LYS A 20 -3.56 11.90 -4.90
CA LYS A 20 -2.35 11.14 -4.59
C LYS A 20 -1.20 11.47 -5.55
N GLN A 21 -1.46 11.55 -6.84
CA GLN A 21 -0.46 11.94 -7.85
C GLN A 21 -0.02 13.39 -7.67
N ALA A 22 -0.97 14.32 -7.44
CA ALA A 22 -0.65 15.72 -7.19
C ALA A 22 0.23 15.89 -5.95
N MET A 23 -0.03 15.14 -4.88
CA MET A 23 0.81 15.12 -3.68
C MET A 23 2.23 14.61 -4.00
N ALA A 24 2.35 13.53 -4.77
CA ALA A 24 3.64 12.99 -5.17
C ALA A 24 4.47 14.00 -5.97
N TYR A 25 3.86 14.67 -6.97
CA TYR A 25 4.53 15.72 -7.72
C TYR A 25 4.87 16.94 -6.86
N TYR A 26 4.00 17.30 -5.92
CA TYR A 26 4.25 18.42 -5.01
C TYR A 26 5.44 18.15 -4.09
N LEU A 27 5.60 16.91 -3.62
CA LEU A 27 6.65 16.49 -2.68
C LEU A 27 7.92 15.93 -3.34
N ASP A 28 7.98 15.92 -4.66
CA ASP A 28 9.08 15.34 -5.41
C ASP A 28 10.43 15.98 -5.05
N GLY A 29 11.43 15.14 -4.76
CA GLY A 29 12.76 15.54 -4.30
C GLY A 29 12.82 16.08 -2.87
N MET A 30 11.68 16.29 -2.20
CA MET A 30 11.63 16.75 -0.80
C MET A 30 11.52 15.60 0.19
N VAL A 31 10.97 14.46 -0.24
CA VAL A 31 10.75 13.26 0.59
C VAL A 31 11.28 12.00 -0.09
N THR A 32 11.57 10.99 0.72
CA THR A 32 12.02 9.68 0.23
C THR A 32 10.90 8.95 -0.51
N ALA A 33 9.68 8.99 0.03
CA ALA A 33 8.55 8.28 -0.57
C ALA A 33 7.19 8.92 -0.25
N VAL A 34 6.26 8.82 -1.20
CA VAL A 34 4.84 9.11 -1.05
C VAL A 34 4.06 7.86 -1.44
N ILE A 35 3.50 7.17 -0.46
CA ILE A 35 2.76 5.91 -0.66
C ILE A 35 1.30 6.15 -0.32
N GLY A 36 0.41 5.93 -1.28
CA GLY A 36 -1.02 6.02 -1.05
C GLY A 36 -1.56 4.86 -0.23
N THR A 37 -2.64 5.13 0.51
CA THR A 37 -3.49 4.11 1.15
C THR A 37 -4.96 4.48 0.97
N HIS A 38 -5.89 3.73 1.59
CA HIS A 38 -7.36 3.89 1.64
C HIS A 38 -8.15 2.96 0.72
N THR A 39 -7.77 2.77 -0.55
CA THR A 39 -8.66 2.13 -1.53
C THR A 39 -8.70 0.60 -1.42
N HIS A 40 -7.80 0.03 -0.61
CA HIS A 40 -7.65 -1.40 -0.34
C HIS A 40 -7.23 -2.25 -1.55
N VAL A 41 -6.96 -1.64 -2.71
CA VAL A 41 -6.50 -2.33 -3.92
C VAL A 41 -5.11 -1.82 -4.28
N GLN A 42 -4.11 -2.69 -4.18
CA GLN A 42 -2.74 -2.34 -4.51
C GLN A 42 -2.62 -1.93 -5.99
N THR A 43 -2.00 -0.79 -6.26
CA THR A 43 -1.74 -0.32 -7.63
C THR A 43 -0.44 -0.94 -8.17
N ALA A 44 -0.22 -0.80 -9.49
CA ALA A 44 0.98 -1.27 -10.19
C ALA A 44 1.73 -0.12 -10.87
N ASP A 45 1.72 1.05 -10.22
CA ASP A 45 2.32 2.30 -10.67
C ASP A 45 3.53 2.69 -9.80
N GLU A 46 4.18 1.71 -9.18
CA GLU A 46 5.40 1.92 -8.41
C GLU A 46 6.52 2.51 -9.29
N GLN A 47 7.09 3.63 -8.86
CA GLN A 47 8.20 4.27 -9.55
C GLN A 47 9.07 5.11 -8.61
N VAL A 48 10.32 5.32 -8.99
CA VAL A 48 11.19 6.35 -8.40
C VAL A 48 11.32 7.47 -9.42
N SER A 49 11.08 8.71 -9.00
CA SER A 49 11.24 9.89 -9.86
C SER A 49 12.71 10.22 -10.11
N ASP A 50 12.96 11.06 -11.12
CA ASP A 50 14.31 11.58 -11.40
C ASP A 50 14.89 12.39 -10.22
N SER A 51 14.02 13.00 -9.39
CA SER A 51 14.40 13.74 -8.18
C SER A 51 14.63 12.84 -6.96
N GLY A 52 14.38 11.53 -7.06
CA GLY A 52 14.66 10.56 -6.01
C GLY A 52 13.51 10.31 -5.03
N THR A 53 12.26 10.59 -5.38
CA THR A 53 11.09 10.25 -4.56
C THR A 53 10.40 8.99 -5.09
N ALA A 54 10.23 7.99 -4.23
CA ALA A 54 9.44 6.81 -4.55
C ALA A 54 7.94 7.10 -4.45
N TYR A 55 7.14 6.52 -5.35
CA TYR A 55 5.70 6.67 -5.40
C TYR A 55 5.00 5.34 -5.63
N LEU A 56 3.84 5.15 -4.98
CA LEU A 56 2.86 4.11 -5.28
C LEU A 56 1.46 4.67 -5.00
N GLY A 57 0.52 4.50 -5.94
CA GLY A 57 -0.84 5.02 -5.81
C GLY A 57 -1.66 4.40 -4.67
N ASP A 58 -1.52 3.11 -4.37
CA ASP A 58 -2.06 2.51 -3.16
C ASP A 58 -1.25 1.27 -2.76
N ALA A 59 -0.84 1.19 -1.50
CA ALA A 59 -0.16 0.00 -0.95
C ALA A 59 -1.07 -1.24 -0.91
N GLY A 60 -2.39 -1.05 -1.01
CA GLY A 60 -3.40 -2.07 -0.87
C GLY A 60 -3.73 -2.38 0.59
N MET A 61 -4.49 -3.44 0.78
CA MET A 61 -4.92 -3.90 2.11
C MET A 61 -4.10 -5.10 2.57
N THR A 62 -3.87 -5.19 3.88
CA THR A 62 -3.53 -6.43 4.57
C THR A 62 -4.79 -7.00 5.23
N GLY A 63 -5.31 -8.10 4.71
CA GLY A 63 -6.62 -8.64 5.10
C GLY A 63 -7.24 -9.59 4.07
N PRO A 64 -8.54 -9.91 4.23
CA PRO A 64 -9.24 -10.88 3.39
C PRO A 64 -9.49 -10.33 1.99
N HIS A 65 -8.94 -10.98 0.96
CA HIS A 65 -9.12 -10.60 -0.45
C HIS A 65 -10.30 -11.33 -1.11
N ASP A 66 -10.78 -12.42 -0.51
CA ASP A 66 -12.04 -13.07 -0.88
C ASP A 66 -13.23 -12.27 -0.29
N SER A 67 -13.31 -10.99 -0.63
CA SER A 67 -14.16 -10.00 0.03
C SER A 67 -14.52 -8.85 -0.92
N ILE A 68 -15.34 -7.90 -0.45
CA ILE A 68 -15.48 -6.58 -1.06
C ILE A 68 -14.83 -5.58 -0.11
N ILE A 69 -13.61 -5.14 -0.43
CA ILE A 69 -12.87 -4.11 0.35
C ILE A 69 -12.68 -4.54 1.82
N GLY A 70 -12.53 -5.84 2.08
CA GLY A 70 -12.34 -6.42 3.42
C GLY A 70 -13.63 -6.92 4.08
N MET A 71 -14.81 -6.64 3.50
CA MET A 71 -16.11 -7.02 4.05
C MET A 71 -16.69 -8.26 3.36
N GLU A 72 -17.55 -8.99 4.06
CA GLU A 72 -18.32 -10.09 3.46
C GLU A 72 -19.07 -9.65 2.20
N LYS A 73 -18.97 -10.47 1.14
CA LYS A 73 -19.48 -10.13 -0.19
C LYS A 73 -20.99 -9.91 -0.20
N GLU A 74 -21.76 -10.77 0.47
CA GLU A 74 -23.22 -10.76 0.41
C GLU A 74 -23.83 -9.46 0.96
N PRO A 75 -23.56 -9.02 2.21
CA PRO A 75 -24.12 -7.77 2.72
C PRO A 75 -23.61 -6.54 1.96
N ALA A 76 -22.35 -6.54 1.49
CA ALA A 76 -21.81 -5.45 0.68
C ALA A 76 -22.50 -5.35 -0.69
N LEU A 77 -22.66 -6.47 -1.40
CA LEU A 77 -23.34 -6.55 -2.69
C LEU A 77 -24.82 -6.16 -2.57
N GLN A 78 -25.52 -6.68 -1.56
CA GLN A 78 -26.94 -6.38 -1.34
C GLN A 78 -27.20 -4.89 -1.08
N ARG A 79 -26.26 -4.18 -0.45
CA ARG A 79 -26.37 -2.72 -0.27
C ARG A 79 -26.39 -2.00 -1.62
N PHE A 80 -25.56 -2.41 -2.57
CA PHE A 80 -25.56 -1.83 -3.93
C PHE A 80 -26.81 -2.20 -4.72
N LEU A 81 -27.29 -3.46 -4.62
CA LEU A 81 -28.46 -3.92 -5.37
C LEU A 81 -29.77 -3.33 -4.85
N THR A 82 -29.91 -3.16 -3.54
CA THR A 82 -31.18 -2.75 -2.92
C THR A 82 -31.21 -1.29 -2.48
N GLY A 83 -30.04 -0.64 -2.39
CA GLY A 83 -29.92 0.70 -1.80
C GLY A 83 -30.22 0.77 -0.30
N MET A 84 -30.55 -0.35 0.35
CA MET A 84 -30.90 -0.39 1.76
C MET A 84 -29.66 -0.64 2.63
N PRO A 85 -29.63 -0.10 3.86
CA PRO A 85 -28.58 -0.42 4.82
C PRO A 85 -28.46 -1.93 5.08
N LYS A 86 -27.24 -2.44 5.09
CA LYS A 86 -26.89 -3.79 5.51
C LYS A 86 -25.85 -3.71 6.62
N ARG A 87 -25.91 -4.67 7.56
CA ARG A 87 -24.86 -4.82 8.56
C ARG A 87 -23.66 -5.47 7.91
N PHE A 88 -22.50 -4.85 8.05
CA PHE A 88 -21.24 -5.41 7.57
C PHE A 88 -20.55 -6.24 8.64
N SER A 89 -19.88 -7.28 8.19
CA SER A 89 -18.93 -8.11 8.94
C SER A 89 -17.68 -8.29 8.09
N THR A 90 -16.54 -8.38 8.77
CA THR A 90 -15.25 -8.61 8.14
C THR A 90 -15.20 -10.02 7.55
N ALA A 91 -14.70 -10.15 6.32
CA ALA A 91 -14.45 -11.46 5.74
C ALA A 91 -13.26 -12.16 6.41
N SER A 92 -13.08 -13.46 6.19
CA SER A 92 -12.01 -14.23 6.84
C SER A 92 -11.17 -15.09 5.89
N ASN A 93 -11.58 -15.20 4.62
CA ASN A 93 -10.92 -16.05 3.63
C ASN A 93 -9.89 -15.25 2.81
N ASP A 94 -8.90 -15.97 2.26
CA ASP A 94 -7.84 -15.43 1.39
C ASP A 94 -7.16 -14.21 2.00
N ILE A 95 -6.57 -14.39 3.18
CA ILE A 95 -5.81 -13.32 3.83
C ILE A 95 -4.53 -13.08 3.02
N ARG A 96 -4.30 -11.84 2.62
CA ARG A 96 -3.04 -11.44 2.00
C ARG A 96 -2.48 -10.23 2.70
N ILE A 97 -1.16 -10.12 2.71
CA ILE A 97 -0.40 -8.96 3.18
C ILE A 97 0.01 -8.20 1.92
N SER A 98 -0.31 -6.91 1.85
CA SER A 98 0.12 -6.03 0.77
C SER A 98 1.02 -4.94 1.34
N GLY A 99 2.07 -4.58 0.62
CA GLY A 99 2.98 -3.52 1.03
C GLY A 99 3.96 -3.16 -0.06
N VAL A 100 4.93 -2.34 0.31
CA VAL A 100 5.98 -1.83 -0.58
C VAL A 100 7.32 -1.87 0.14
N ILE A 101 8.37 -2.20 -0.62
CA ILE A 101 9.76 -2.18 -0.19
C ILE A 101 10.42 -1.01 -0.91
N ILE A 102 11.14 -0.18 -0.18
CA ILE A 102 11.82 1.00 -0.70
C ILE A 102 13.25 0.97 -0.17
N ASP A 103 14.19 1.03 -1.10
CA ASP A 103 15.59 1.29 -0.79
C ASP A 103 15.86 2.78 -0.91
N CYS A 104 16.70 3.31 -0.02
CA CYS A 104 17.09 4.70 -0.07
C CYS A 104 18.54 4.90 0.37
N ASP A 105 19.17 5.93 -0.17
CA ASP A 105 20.46 6.41 0.29
C ASP A 105 20.28 7.21 1.59
N ILE A 106 20.98 6.80 2.64
CA ILE A 106 20.82 7.39 3.99
C ILE A 106 21.31 8.84 4.09
N LEU A 107 22.21 9.25 3.19
CA LEU A 107 22.83 10.58 3.22
C LEU A 107 21.98 11.63 2.50
N SER A 108 21.44 11.30 1.33
CA SER A 108 20.55 12.19 0.56
C SER A 108 19.08 12.05 0.98
N GLY A 109 18.68 10.85 1.40
CA GLY A 109 17.29 10.46 1.61
C GLY A 109 16.56 10.10 0.32
N ASN A 110 17.25 10.04 -0.82
CA ASN A 110 16.64 9.68 -2.10
C ASN A 110 16.36 8.18 -2.14
N ALA A 111 15.17 7.82 -2.61
CA ALA A 111 14.88 6.44 -2.97
C ALA A 111 15.73 6.01 -4.16
N THR A 112 16.27 4.79 -4.08
CA THR A 112 17.07 4.17 -5.14
C THR A 112 16.30 3.08 -5.86
N ALA A 113 15.32 2.48 -5.20
CA ALA A 113 14.46 1.47 -5.77
C ALA A 113 13.12 1.39 -5.01
N ILE A 114 12.05 0.99 -5.70
CA ILE A 114 10.77 0.63 -5.11
C ILE A 114 10.24 -0.68 -5.71
N LYS A 115 9.64 -1.54 -4.87
CA LYS A 115 8.98 -2.77 -5.29
C LYS A 115 7.75 -3.04 -4.44
N ARG A 116 6.60 -3.23 -5.08
CA ARG A 116 5.40 -3.76 -4.41
C ARG A 116 5.56 -5.24 -4.09
N PHE A 117 5.00 -5.69 -2.98
CA PHE A 117 4.87 -7.10 -2.67
C PHE A 117 3.46 -7.43 -2.19
N GLN A 118 3.06 -8.67 -2.45
CA GLN A 118 1.85 -9.26 -1.91
C GLN A 118 2.12 -10.70 -1.50
N TYR A 119 1.79 -11.04 -0.25
CA TYR A 119 2.03 -12.35 0.33
C TYR A 119 0.71 -13.01 0.75
N SER A 120 0.42 -14.22 0.27
CA SER A 120 -0.71 -15.01 0.74
C SER A 120 -0.43 -15.56 2.14
N TYR A 121 -1.20 -15.09 3.13
CA TYR A 121 -1.05 -15.45 4.53
C TYR A 121 -2.06 -16.53 4.93
N ASN A 122 -1.56 -17.61 5.51
CA ASN A 122 -2.37 -18.61 6.20
C ASN A 122 -1.77 -18.84 7.60
N PRO A 123 -2.52 -18.60 8.69
CA PRO A 123 -2.00 -18.73 10.05
C PRO A 123 -1.56 -20.16 10.41
N GLU A 124 -2.13 -21.19 9.78
CA GLU A 124 -1.78 -22.59 10.04
C GLU A 124 -0.49 -23.01 9.33
N SER A 125 -0.10 -22.29 8.27
CA SER A 125 1.05 -22.62 7.44
C SER A 125 2.01 -21.43 7.26
N PHE A 126 1.98 -20.46 8.18
CA PHE A 126 2.83 -19.27 8.09
C PHE A 126 4.29 -19.66 8.30
N ASP A 127 5.10 -19.36 7.30
CA ASP A 127 6.54 -19.57 7.32
C ASP A 127 7.22 -18.20 7.29
N ARG A 128 7.85 -17.84 8.40
CA ARG A 128 8.53 -16.55 8.56
C ARG A 128 9.68 -16.42 7.56
N ASP A 129 10.44 -17.48 7.33
CA ASP A 129 11.65 -17.40 6.52
C ASP A 129 11.26 -17.20 5.05
N LYS A 130 10.20 -17.88 4.57
CA LYS A 130 9.64 -17.61 3.23
C LYS A 130 9.05 -16.22 3.07
N PHE A 131 8.45 -15.67 4.13
CA PHE A 131 8.00 -14.29 4.10
C PHE A 131 9.19 -13.32 4.01
N LEU A 132 10.24 -13.56 4.80
CA LEU A 132 11.48 -12.78 4.75
C LEU A 132 12.15 -12.88 3.37
N GLU A 133 12.23 -14.05 2.74
CA GLU A 133 12.75 -14.21 1.37
C GLU A 133 12.02 -13.36 0.31
N GLN A 134 10.76 -12.96 0.54
CA GLN A 134 10.06 -12.08 -0.39
C GLN A 134 10.42 -10.60 -0.23
N ILE A 135 10.88 -10.22 0.96
CA ILE A 135 11.19 -8.83 1.32
C ILE A 135 12.69 -8.56 1.46
N GLU A 136 13.50 -9.60 1.67
CA GLU A 136 14.96 -9.60 1.70
C GLU A 136 15.47 -10.00 0.31
N GLY A 137 16.35 -9.19 -0.28
CA GLY A 137 16.82 -9.39 -1.68
C GLY A 137 16.25 -8.39 -2.67
N PHE A 138 15.65 -7.32 -2.16
CA PHE A 138 15.56 -6.05 -2.86
C PHE A 138 16.90 -5.33 -2.76
#